data_AF-A0A707EUR1-F1
#
_entry.id   AF-A0A707EUR1-F1
#
_cell.length_a   1.000
_cell.length_b   1.000
_cell.length_c   1.000
_cell.angle_alpha   90.00
_cell.angle_beta   90.00
_cell.angle_gamma   90.00
#
_symmetry.space_group_name_H-M   'P 1'
#
loop_
_entity.id
_entity.type
_entity.pdbx_description
1 polymer ?
#
loop_
_entity_poly.entity_id
_entity_poly.type
_entity_poly.pdbx_seq_one_letter_code
_entity_poly.pdbx_strand_id
1 'polypeptide(L)'
;MNSYEQKQQARRARYEARADQASQEADATYSKARTMAEAIPFGQPILIGHHSEGRDRRYRARIHDTFGKSFALQDKAKHYAAKAAAVGTGGISSDDPDAIEKLRAELASVREAQDRMKAANRLIRKNDRPGLAELGFTPDEIEALFTPDFCGRVGFPAYALSNNNANARRIEKRIKELEAMRERPDVEHEGNGYTYREDTTENRVMFIFTGKPDAETRQLLKRHAFKWSPSRNAWVRQLTNAGIFAAKQVRATLDATA
;
A
#
# COMPACT_ATOMS: atom_id res chain seq x y z
N MET A 1 -14.93 -12.32 -6.23
CA MET A 1 -13.62 -11.62 -6.17
C MET A 1 -13.33 -11.07 -7.56
N ASN A 2 -13.21 -9.75 -7.68
CA ASN A 2 -13.01 -9.09 -8.97
C ASN A 2 -11.55 -9.22 -9.46
N SER A 3 -11.25 -8.79 -10.69
CA SER A 3 -9.91 -8.95 -11.30
C SER A 3 -8.81 -8.18 -10.56
N TYR A 4 -9.13 -7.04 -9.93
CA TYR A 4 -8.21 -6.26 -9.12
C TYR A 4 -7.87 -6.97 -7.80
N GLU A 5 -8.89 -7.50 -7.12
CA GLU A 5 -8.75 -8.27 -5.88
C GLU A 5 -7.94 -9.55 -6.12
N GLN A 6 -8.17 -10.26 -7.22
CA GLN A 6 -7.37 -11.42 -7.61
C GLN A 6 -5.89 -11.06 -7.79
N LYS A 7 -5.58 -9.91 -8.43
CA LYS A 7 -4.20 -9.43 -8.57
C LYS A 7 -3.56 -9.12 -7.21
N GLN A 8 -4.31 -8.53 -6.29
CA GLN A 8 -3.85 -8.25 -4.94
C GLN A 8 -3.60 -9.55 -4.15
N GLN A 9 -4.53 -10.51 -4.22
CA GLN A 9 -4.37 -11.81 -3.58
C GLN A 9 -3.15 -12.56 -4.13
N ALA A 10 -2.99 -12.61 -5.46
CA ALA A 10 -1.82 -13.23 -6.09
C ALA A 10 -0.52 -12.53 -5.67
N ARG A 11 -0.53 -11.20 -5.53
CA ARG A 11 0.63 -10.45 -5.03
C ARG A 11 0.96 -10.80 -3.58
N ARG A 12 -0.05 -10.88 -2.72
CA ARG A 12 0.08 -11.27 -1.32
C ARG A 12 0.66 -12.69 -1.20
N ALA A 13 0.06 -13.66 -1.89
CA ALA A 13 0.53 -15.05 -1.91
C ALA A 13 1.98 -15.18 -2.37
N ARG A 14 2.40 -14.40 -3.39
CA ARG A 14 3.81 -14.37 -3.83
C ARG A 14 4.77 -13.80 -2.77
N TYR A 15 4.33 -12.89 -1.91
CA TYR A 15 5.17 -12.39 -0.81
C TYR A 15 5.18 -13.37 0.36
N GLU A 16 4.06 -14.00 0.68
CA GLU A 16 3.96 -15.06 1.69
C GLU A 16 4.89 -16.22 1.33
N ALA A 17 4.81 -16.75 0.11
CA ALA A 17 5.69 -17.83 -0.36
C ALA A 17 7.19 -17.46 -0.28
N ARG A 18 7.54 -16.19 -0.54
CA ARG A 18 8.93 -15.71 -0.40
C ARG A 18 9.37 -15.56 1.06
N ALA A 19 8.45 -15.18 1.94
CA ALA A 19 8.71 -15.12 3.37
C ALA A 19 8.95 -16.52 3.92
N ASP A 20 8.09 -17.48 3.56
CA ASP A 20 8.18 -18.88 3.98
C ASP A 20 9.49 -19.51 3.50
N GLN A 21 9.82 -19.34 2.21
CA GLN A 21 11.08 -19.83 1.66
C GLN A 21 12.29 -19.24 2.40
N ALA A 22 12.30 -17.91 2.62
CA ALA A 22 13.40 -17.27 3.35
C ALA A 22 13.49 -17.73 4.81
N SER A 23 12.35 -18.03 5.46
CA SER A 23 12.32 -18.58 6.81
C SER A 23 12.91 -20.00 6.84
N GLN A 24 12.51 -20.87 5.92
CA GLN A 24 13.06 -22.22 5.81
C GLN A 24 14.57 -22.21 5.55
N GLU A 25 15.03 -21.32 4.66
CA GLU A 25 16.46 -21.10 4.40
C GLU A 25 17.20 -20.59 5.66
N ALA A 26 16.58 -19.68 6.42
CA ALA A 26 17.13 -19.16 7.67
C ALA A 26 17.28 -20.28 8.71
N ASP A 27 16.24 -21.08 8.92
CA ASP A 27 16.21 -22.17 9.91
C ASP A 27 17.22 -23.27 9.56
N ALA A 28 17.33 -23.64 8.28
CA ALA A 28 18.32 -24.60 7.80
C ALA A 28 19.76 -24.07 8.00
N THR A 29 19.99 -22.79 7.69
CA THR A 29 21.31 -22.15 7.85
C THR A 29 21.69 -22.01 9.32
N TYR A 30 20.72 -21.66 10.18
CA TYR A 30 20.91 -21.58 11.62
C TYR A 30 21.23 -22.95 12.21
N SER A 31 20.46 -23.98 11.83
CA SER A 31 20.69 -25.36 12.27
C SER A 31 22.09 -25.84 11.87
N LYS A 32 22.54 -25.53 10.65
CA LYS A 32 23.91 -25.81 10.20
C LYS A 32 24.97 -25.10 11.06
N ALA A 33 24.80 -23.80 11.31
CA ALA A 33 25.73 -23.04 12.15
C ALA A 33 25.80 -23.61 13.58
N ARG A 34 24.65 -24.02 14.12
CA ARG A 34 24.54 -24.69 15.41
C ARG A 34 25.30 -26.02 15.43
N THR A 35 25.09 -26.90 14.45
CA THR A 35 25.85 -28.17 14.34
C THR A 35 27.36 -27.94 14.22
N MET A 36 27.80 -26.89 13.51
CA MET A 36 29.21 -26.52 13.46
C MET A 36 29.74 -26.04 14.83
N ALA A 37 28.94 -25.27 15.56
CA ALA A 37 29.30 -24.80 16.90
C ALA A 37 29.39 -25.95 17.92
N GLU A 38 28.52 -26.95 17.83
CA GLU A 38 28.50 -28.13 18.69
C GLU A 38 29.78 -28.98 18.58
N ALA A 39 30.53 -28.87 17.48
CA ALA A 39 31.83 -29.53 17.33
C ALA A 39 32.94 -28.93 18.21
N ILE A 40 32.72 -27.75 18.80
CA ILE A 40 33.65 -27.10 19.73
C ILE A 40 33.14 -27.36 21.16
N PRO A 41 33.87 -28.14 21.97
CA PRO A 41 33.58 -28.30 23.39
C PRO A 41 33.36 -26.97 24.11
N PHE A 42 32.32 -26.92 24.93
CA PHE A 42 31.98 -25.72 25.69
C PHE A 42 33.14 -25.28 26.59
N GLY A 43 33.48 -23.99 26.54
CA GLY A 43 34.57 -23.42 27.33
C GLY A 43 35.98 -23.65 26.76
N GLN A 44 36.16 -24.35 25.63
CA GLN A 44 37.48 -24.55 25.06
C GLN A 44 38.07 -23.21 24.55
N PRO A 45 39.23 -22.76 25.07
CA PRO A 45 39.90 -21.55 24.60
C PRO A 45 40.62 -21.79 23.26
N ILE A 46 40.89 -20.71 22.54
CA ILE A 46 41.78 -20.75 21.38
C ILE A 46 43.22 -20.93 21.89
N LEU A 47 43.92 -21.96 21.41
CA LEU A 47 45.31 -22.22 21.77
C LEU A 47 46.25 -21.26 21.03
N ILE A 48 46.57 -20.12 21.65
CA ILE A 48 47.43 -19.08 21.06
C ILE A 48 48.87 -19.60 20.92
N GLY A 49 49.47 -19.41 19.75
CA GLY A 49 50.83 -19.86 19.43
C GLY A 49 50.96 -21.33 19.01
N HIS A 50 49.87 -22.12 19.08
CA HIS A 50 49.88 -23.52 18.65
C HIS A 50 49.68 -23.64 17.12
N HIS A 51 50.23 -24.69 16.50
CA HIS A 51 50.13 -24.88 15.04
C HIS A 51 48.67 -25.00 14.53
N SER A 52 47.71 -25.30 15.41
CA SER A 52 46.27 -25.38 15.09
C SER A 52 45.51 -24.06 15.23
N GLU A 53 46.11 -23.03 15.81
CA GLU A 53 45.46 -21.74 16.13
C GLU A 53 44.74 -21.16 14.90
N GLY A 54 45.47 -21.04 13.78
CA GLY A 54 44.93 -20.46 12.56
C GLY A 54 43.75 -21.24 11.99
N ARG A 55 43.72 -22.57 12.17
CA ARG A 55 42.61 -23.42 11.74
C ARG A 55 41.38 -23.21 12.63
N ASP A 56 41.56 -23.17 13.94
CA ASP A 56 40.46 -22.96 14.90
C ASP A 56 39.81 -21.58 14.72
N ARG A 57 40.63 -20.52 14.61
CA ARG A 57 40.13 -19.16 14.33
C ARG A 57 39.28 -19.10 13.07
N ARG A 58 39.74 -19.69 11.97
CA ARG A 58 38.98 -19.75 10.70
C ARG A 58 37.70 -20.57 10.83
N TYR A 59 37.70 -21.65 11.61
CA TYR A 59 36.49 -22.44 11.85
C TYR A 59 35.43 -21.66 12.63
N ARG A 60 35.84 -21.01 13.73
CA ARG A 60 34.97 -20.12 14.52
C ARG A 60 34.44 -18.93 13.72
N ALA A 61 35.28 -18.32 12.87
CA ALA A 61 34.86 -17.26 11.95
C ALA A 61 33.77 -17.76 10.98
N ARG A 62 33.93 -18.95 10.39
CA ARG A 62 32.90 -19.55 9.53
C ARG A 62 31.58 -19.80 10.26
N ILE A 63 31.62 -20.22 11.53
CA ILE A 63 30.40 -20.37 12.35
C ILE A 63 29.71 -19.02 12.49
N HIS A 64 30.45 -18.00 12.90
CA HIS A 64 29.95 -16.63 13.06
C HIS A 64 29.32 -16.11 11.76
N ASP A 65 30.01 -16.24 10.62
CA ASP A 65 29.51 -15.80 9.32
C ASP A 65 28.26 -16.58 8.90
N THR A 66 28.15 -17.86 9.26
CA THR A 66 26.97 -18.68 8.95
C THR A 66 25.77 -18.27 9.80
N PHE A 67 25.95 -17.95 11.08
CA PHE A 67 24.89 -17.31 11.90
C PHE A 67 24.49 -15.93 11.34
N GLY A 68 25.46 -15.11 10.96
CA GLY A 68 25.19 -13.82 10.32
C GLY A 68 24.30 -13.96 9.08
N LYS A 69 24.58 -14.98 8.24
CA LYS A 69 23.74 -15.31 7.08
C LYS A 69 22.33 -15.76 7.48
N SER A 70 22.17 -16.58 8.53
CA SER A 70 20.84 -17.01 8.98
C SER A 70 19.99 -15.83 9.46
N PHE A 71 20.60 -14.88 10.20
CA PHE A 71 19.89 -13.69 10.66
C PHE A 71 19.50 -12.76 9.50
N ALA A 72 20.38 -12.58 8.51
CA ALA A 72 20.04 -11.83 7.30
C ALA A 72 18.88 -12.46 6.51
N LEU A 73 18.81 -13.80 6.45
CA LEU A 73 17.67 -14.52 5.85
C LEU A 73 16.40 -14.36 6.69
N GLN A 74 16.50 -14.36 8.02
CA GLN A 74 15.37 -14.10 8.90
C GLN A 74 14.81 -12.68 8.71
N ASP A 75 15.67 -11.67 8.59
CA ASP A 75 15.24 -10.31 8.30
C ASP A 75 14.58 -10.19 6.92
N LYS A 76 15.12 -10.91 5.92
CA LYS A 76 14.50 -11.04 4.60
C LYS A 76 13.11 -11.68 4.68
N ALA A 77 12.92 -12.70 5.52
CA ALA A 77 11.61 -13.32 5.75
C ALA A 77 10.62 -12.31 6.37
N LYS A 78 11.02 -11.62 7.45
CA LYS A 78 10.20 -10.56 8.08
C LYS A 78 9.83 -9.46 7.10
N HIS A 79 10.76 -9.03 6.25
CA HIS A 79 10.51 -8.02 5.22
C HIS A 79 9.41 -8.46 4.23
N TYR A 80 9.45 -9.70 3.76
CA TYR A 80 8.42 -10.19 2.85
C TYR A 80 7.08 -10.43 3.56
N ALA A 81 7.09 -10.87 4.82
CA ALA A 81 5.88 -10.99 5.63
C ALA A 81 5.22 -9.61 5.83
N ALA A 82 5.99 -8.57 6.16
CA ALA A 82 5.49 -7.20 6.26
C ALA A 82 4.91 -6.71 4.92
N LYS A 83 5.57 -7.02 3.79
CA LYS A 83 5.03 -6.70 2.46
C LYS A 83 3.73 -7.42 2.14
N ALA A 84 3.58 -8.68 2.56
CA ALA A 84 2.34 -9.44 2.41
C ALA A 84 1.21 -8.81 3.23
N ALA A 85 1.47 -8.49 4.51
CA ALA A 85 0.51 -7.87 5.41
C ALA A 85 0.06 -6.48 4.93
N ALA A 86 0.95 -5.73 4.27
CA ALA A 86 0.62 -4.42 3.70
C ALA A 86 -0.20 -4.50 2.39
N VAL A 87 -0.37 -5.67 1.77
CA VAL A 87 -1.20 -5.79 0.57
C VAL A 87 -2.67 -5.61 0.93
N GLY A 88 -3.30 -4.58 0.35
CA GLY A 88 -4.72 -4.31 0.54
C GLY A 88 -5.05 -3.43 1.75
N THR A 89 -4.04 -2.99 2.52
CA THR A 89 -4.24 -2.01 3.62
C THR A 89 -4.33 -0.57 3.13
N GLY A 90 -3.98 -0.32 1.86
CA GLY A 90 -4.23 0.96 1.21
C GLY A 90 -5.73 1.24 1.07
N GLY A 91 -6.09 2.51 0.94
CA GLY A 91 -7.47 2.90 0.66
C GLY A 91 -7.98 2.34 -0.68
N ILE A 92 -9.28 2.54 -0.95
CA ILE A 92 -9.94 2.09 -2.18
C ILE A 92 -9.19 2.63 -3.40
N SER A 93 -8.71 1.74 -4.27
CA SER A 93 -7.95 2.10 -5.48
C SER A 93 -8.89 2.48 -6.62
N SER A 94 -8.50 3.44 -7.46
CA SER A 94 -9.25 3.76 -8.69
C SER A 94 -9.18 2.66 -9.75
N ASP A 95 -8.16 1.79 -9.66
CA ASP A 95 -8.01 0.63 -10.56
C ASP A 95 -8.95 -0.54 -10.17
N ASP A 96 -9.68 -0.41 -9.07
CA ASP A 96 -10.71 -1.38 -8.67
C ASP A 96 -12.00 -1.10 -9.46
N PRO A 97 -12.54 -2.08 -10.23
CA PRO A 97 -13.80 -1.87 -10.96
C PRO A 97 -14.97 -1.54 -10.02
N ASP A 98 -14.90 -1.97 -8.76
CA ASP A 98 -15.94 -1.71 -7.76
C ASP A 98 -15.62 -0.49 -6.88
N ALA A 99 -14.62 0.32 -7.25
CA ALA A 99 -14.16 1.46 -6.44
C ALA A 99 -15.28 2.45 -6.07
N ILE A 100 -16.13 2.79 -7.03
CA ILE A 100 -17.24 3.74 -6.83
C ILE A 100 -18.25 3.16 -5.84
N GLU A 101 -18.64 1.89 -6.00
CA GLU A 101 -19.60 1.23 -5.10
C GLU A 101 -19.04 1.10 -3.68
N LYS A 102 -17.76 0.73 -3.54
CA LYS A 102 -17.08 0.69 -2.24
C LYS A 102 -17.02 2.08 -1.57
N LEU A 103 -16.75 3.13 -2.34
CA LEU A 103 -16.74 4.52 -1.83
C LEU A 103 -18.15 4.99 -1.44
N ARG A 104 -19.20 4.59 -2.19
CA ARG A 104 -20.60 4.88 -1.84
C ARG A 104 -21.00 4.19 -0.54
N ALA A 105 -20.61 2.94 -0.34
CA ALA A 105 -20.81 2.23 0.92
C ALA A 105 -20.06 2.90 2.09
N GLU A 106 -18.80 3.30 1.89
CA GLU A 106 -18.04 4.07 2.89
C GLU A 106 -18.72 5.40 3.22
N LEU A 107 -19.22 6.12 2.21
CA LEU A 107 -19.95 7.37 2.39
C LEU A 107 -21.24 7.17 3.18
N ALA A 108 -21.99 6.10 2.90
CA ALA A 108 -23.20 5.76 3.65
C ALA A 108 -22.90 5.53 5.13
N SER A 109 -21.89 4.71 5.44
CA SER A 109 -21.46 4.44 6.81
C SER A 109 -21.01 5.71 7.54
N VAL A 110 -20.23 6.57 6.87
CA VAL A 110 -19.80 7.87 7.43
C VAL A 110 -20.98 8.79 7.72
N ARG A 111 -22.00 8.80 6.86
CA ARG A 111 -23.23 9.60 7.05
C ARG A 111 -24.09 9.04 8.19
N GLU A 112 -24.27 7.72 8.27
CA GLU A 112 -24.96 7.07 9.38
C GLU A 112 -24.29 7.37 10.73
N ALA A 113 -22.95 7.29 10.79
CA ALA A 113 -22.20 7.68 11.97
C ALA A 113 -22.41 9.15 12.34
N GLN A 114 -22.45 10.05 11.34
CA GLN A 114 -22.73 11.48 11.56
C GLN A 114 -24.10 11.68 12.21
N ASP A 115 -25.12 11.02 11.68
CA ASP A 115 -26.49 11.18 12.13
C ASP A 115 -26.70 10.54 13.50
N ARG A 116 -26.07 9.39 13.77
CA ARG A 116 -26.02 8.77 15.10
C ARG A 116 -25.39 9.68 16.13
N MET A 117 -24.22 10.28 15.84
CA MET A 117 -23.56 11.24 16.75
C MET A 117 -24.40 12.49 17.01
N LYS A 118 -25.05 13.04 15.97
CA LYS A 118 -25.95 14.19 16.12
C LYS A 118 -27.17 13.84 16.96
N ALA A 119 -27.79 12.68 16.72
CA ALA A 119 -28.93 12.18 17.47
C ALA A 119 -28.58 11.98 18.94
N ALA A 120 -27.45 11.32 19.22
CA ALA A 120 -26.94 11.14 20.57
C ALA A 120 -26.72 12.50 21.28
N ASN A 121 -26.05 13.45 20.64
CA ASN A 121 -25.85 14.78 21.22
C ASN A 121 -27.18 15.54 21.45
N ARG A 122 -28.25 15.28 20.68
CA ARG A 122 -29.58 15.85 20.98
C ARG A 122 -30.18 15.25 22.24
N LEU A 123 -30.04 13.95 22.44
CA LEU A 123 -30.54 13.22 23.62
C LEU A 123 -29.75 13.56 24.89
N ILE A 124 -28.43 13.68 24.79
CA ILE A 124 -27.54 14.08 25.90
C ILE A 124 -27.92 15.47 26.43
N ARG A 125 -28.21 16.44 25.54
CA ARG A 125 -28.70 17.78 25.94
C ARG A 125 -30.01 17.74 26.72
N LYS A 126 -30.81 16.70 26.55
CA LYS A 126 -32.08 16.47 27.27
C LYS A 126 -31.91 15.56 28.49
N ASN A 127 -30.68 15.08 28.76
CA ASN A 127 -30.40 14.08 29.79
C ASN A 127 -31.20 12.77 29.59
N ASP A 128 -31.49 12.40 28.34
CA ASP A 128 -32.34 11.26 27.98
C ASP A 128 -31.50 9.99 27.77
N ARG A 129 -31.20 9.29 28.87
CA ARG A 129 -30.51 7.99 28.85
C ARG A 129 -31.33 6.87 28.18
N PRO A 130 -32.65 6.72 28.45
CA PRO A 130 -33.47 5.72 27.76
C PRO A 130 -33.46 5.88 26.23
N GLY A 131 -33.57 7.12 25.73
CA GLY A 131 -33.51 7.37 24.28
C GLY A 131 -32.17 7.02 23.64
N LEU A 132 -31.05 7.06 24.38
CA LEU A 132 -29.75 6.59 23.89
C LEU A 132 -29.70 5.06 23.81
N ALA A 133 -30.33 4.35 24.75
CA ALA A 133 -30.45 2.90 24.70
C ALA A 133 -31.30 2.45 23.49
N GLU A 134 -32.40 3.17 23.20
CA GLU A 134 -33.21 2.94 21.99
C GLU A 134 -32.43 3.20 20.70
N LEU A 135 -31.49 4.15 20.71
CA LEU A 135 -30.58 4.43 19.59
C LEU A 135 -29.45 3.38 19.46
N GLY A 136 -29.45 2.35 20.31
CA GLY A 136 -28.54 1.21 20.24
C GLY A 136 -27.20 1.42 20.94
N PHE A 137 -27.11 2.35 21.89
CA PHE A 137 -25.93 2.48 22.75
C PHE A 137 -26.00 1.50 23.93
N THR A 138 -24.87 0.88 24.27
CA THR A 138 -24.78 0.02 25.46
C THR A 138 -24.78 0.86 26.75
N PRO A 139 -25.11 0.28 27.92
CA PRO A 139 -25.05 1.00 29.20
C PRO A 139 -23.69 1.66 29.45
N ASP A 140 -22.59 0.97 29.14
CA ASP A 140 -21.23 1.49 29.31
C ASP A 140 -20.94 2.66 28.36
N GLU A 141 -21.41 2.59 27.11
CA GLU A 141 -21.28 3.68 26.14
C GLU A 141 -22.07 4.92 26.56
N ILE A 142 -23.26 4.73 27.12
CA ILE A 142 -24.10 5.81 27.63
C ILE A 142 -23.37 6.54 28.78
N GLU A 143 -22.85 5.82 29.76
CA GLU A 143 -22.13 6.44 30.87
C GLU A 143 -20.83 7.13 30.40
N ALA A 144 -20.13 6.55 29.41
CA ALA A 144 -18.99 7.22 28.78
C ALA A 144 -19.40 8.53 28.09
N LEU A 145 -20.55 8.58 27.41
CA LEU A 145 -21.05 9.79 26.76
C LEU A 145 -21.44 10.90 27.76
N PHE A 146 -21.86 10.54 28.98
CA PHE A 146 -22.15 11.50 30.04
C PHE A 146 -20.93 11.88 30.88
N THR A 147 -19.80 11.18 30.72
CA THR A 147 -18.56 11.51 31.40
C THR A 147 -17.97 12.78 30.77
N PRO A 148 -17.76 13.87 31.54
CA PRO A 148 -17.22 15.10 30.99
C PRO A 148 -15.78 14.94 30.52
N ASP A 149 -15.43 15.63 29.43
CA ASP A 149 -14.05 15.77 28.98
C ASP A 149 -13.25 16.71 29.91
N PHE A 150 -11.97 16.96 29.59
CA PHE A 150 -11.10 17.83 30.39
C PHE A 150 -11.61 19.29 30.50
N CYS A 151 -12.56 19.70 29.65
CA CYS A 151 -13.20 21.00 29.66
C CYS A 151 -14.65 20.95 30.18
N GLY A 152 -15.10 19.83 30.77
CA GLY A 152 -16.46 19.68 31.29
C GLY A 152 -17.54 19.47 30.22
N ARG A 153 -17.17 19.16 28.97
CA ARG A 153 -18.12 18.92 27.87
C ARG A 153 -18.50 17.45 27.83
N VAL A 154 -19.78 17.17 27.58
CA VAL A 154 -20.32 15.80 27.47
C VAL A 154 -20.78 15.48 26.05
N GLY A 155 -20.83 14.20 25.73
CA GLY A 155 -21.23 13.66 24.43
C GLY A 155 -20.14 13.68 23.37
N PHE A 156 -20.55 13.49 22.12
CA PHE A 156 -19.62 13.51 20.99
C PHE A 156 -19.04 14.91 20.80
N PRO A 157 -17.71 15.05 20.76
CA PRO A 157 -17.09 16.36 20.68
C PRO A 157 -17.27 16.99 19.30
N ALA A 158 -17.30 18.32 19.25
CA ALA A 158 -17.52 19.08 18.01
C ALA A 158 -16.49 18.76 16.91
N TYR A 159 -15.22 18.52 17.29
CA TYR A 159 -14.19 18.16 16.33
C TYR A 159 -14.46 16.81 15.65
N ALA A 160 -15.05 15.83 16.35
CA ALA A 160 -15.37 14.53 15.76
C ALA A 160 -16.46 14.67 14.68
N LEU A 161 -17.51 15.45 14.96
CA LEU A 161 -18.56 15.77 13.99
C LEU A 161 -18.02 16.54 12.77
N SER A 162 -17.12 17.50 13.00
CA SER A 162 -16.47 18.27 11.94
C SER A 162 -15.57 17.40 11.06
N ASN A 163 -14.74 16.56 11.67
CA ASN A 163 -13.84 15.65 10.98
C ASN A 163 -14.62 14.62 10.14
N ASN A 164 -15.67 14.05 10.71
CA ASN A 164 -16.50 13.07 10.00
C ASN A 164 -17.24 13.71 8.81
N ASN A 165 -17.78 14.92 8.96
CA ASN A 165 -18.37 15.66 7.84
C ASN A 165 -17.34 16.05 6.76
N ALA A 166 -16.13 16.46 7.15
CA ALA A 166 -15.05 16.71 6.20
C ALA A 166 -14.66 15.43 5.43
N ASN A 167 -14.64 14.28 6.12
CA ASN A 167 -14.41 12.99 5.47
C ASN A 167 -15.52 12.64 4.47
N ALA A 168 -16.79 12.83 4.83
CA ALA A 168 -17.93 12.61 3.93
C ALA A 168 -17.80 13.42 2.64
N ARG A 169 -17.49 14.73 2.77
CA ARG A 169 -17.29 15.63 1.62
C ARG A 169 -16.11 15.19 0.73
N ARG A 170 -15.03 14.72 1.34
CA ARG A 170 -13.85 14.20 0.62
C ARG A 170 -14.22 12.96 -0.21
N ILE A 171 -14.95 12.02 0.39
CA ILE A 171 -15.40 10.79 -0.30
C ILE A 171 -16.35 11.16 -1.45
N GLU A 172 -17.32 12.05 -1.21
CA GLU A 172 -18.25 12.51 -2.24
C GLU A 172 -17.53 13.16 -3.42
N LYS A 173 -16.55 14.03 -3.16
CA LYS A 173 -15.72 14.64 -4.20
C LYS A 173 -14.99 13.56 -5.01
N ARG A 174 -14.42 12.56 -4.33
CA ARG A 174 -13.69 11.47 -4.97
C ARG A 174 -14.59 10.58 -5.84
N ILE A 175 -15.82 10.31 -5.42
CA ILE A 175 -16.81 9.60 -6.23
C ILE A 175 -17.08 10.37 -7.52
N LYS A 176 -17.37 11.67 -7.44
CA LYS A 176 -17.62 12.52 -8.61
C LYS A 176 -16.43 12.56 -9.58
N GLU A 177 -15.21 12.63 -9.04
CA GLU A 177 -13.98 12.59 -9.85
C GLU A 177 -13.85 11.26 -10.60
N LEU A 178 -14.12 10.12 -9.95
CA LEU A 178 -14.05 8.80 -10.60
C LEU A 178 -15.18 8.56 -11.61
N GLU A 179 -16.40 9.03 -11.31
CA GLU A 179 -17.53 9.00 -12.25
C GLU A 179 -17.19 9.80 -13.52
N ALA A 180 -16.72 11.04 -13.37
CA ALA A 180 -16.32 11.88 -14.50
C ALA A 180 -15.16 11.26 -15.32
N MET A 181 -14.25 10.53 -14.67
CA MET A 181 -13.18 9.82 -15.36
C MET A 181 -13.67 8.60 -16.14
N ARG A 182 -14.69 7.89 -15.66
CA ARG A 182 -15.27 6.71 -16.35
C ARG A 182 -16.09 7.09 -17.58
N GLU A 183 -16.79 8.23 -17.53
CA GLU A 183 -17.60 8.73 -18.65
C GLU A 183 -16.76 9.40 -19.75
N ARG A 184 -15.45 9.57 -19.52
CA ARG A 184 -14.56 10.18 -20.51
C ARG A 184 -14.39 9.20 -21.69
N PRO A 185 -14.45 9.68 -22.95
CA PRO A 185 -14.14 8.83 -24.09
C PRO A 185 -12.65 8.51 -24.14
N ASP A 186 -12.32 7.36 -24.71
CA ASP A 186 -10.94 7.04 -25.09
C ASP A 186 -10.45 8.06 -26.12
N VAL A 187 -9.17 8.42 -26.02
CA VAL A 187 -8.53 9.39 -26.92
C VAL A 187 -7.31 8.74 -27.54
N GLU A 188 -7.19 8.83 -28.86
CA GLU A 188 -6.02 8.34 -29.58
C GLU A 188 -5.49 9.43 -30.50
N HIS A 189 -4.16 9.60 -30.51
CA HIS A 189 -3.48 10.57 -31.34
C HIS A 189 -2.19 9.96 -31.89
N GLU A 190 -2.05 9.96 -33.20
CA GLU A 190 -0.80 9.62 -33.86
C GLU A 190 0.15 10.82 -33.82
N GLY A 191 1.36 10.59 -33.31
CA GLY A 191 2.48 11.53 -33.35
C GLY A 191 3.61 11.02 -34.24
N ASN A 192 4.73 11.73 -34.28
CA ASN A 192 5.86 11.28 -35.09
C ASN A 192 6.57 10.09 -34.41
N GLY A 193 6.32 8.87 -34.91
CA GLY A 193 6.96 7.64 -34.41
C GLY A 193 6.37 7.09 -33.10
N TYR A 194 5.23 7.61 -32.65
CA TYR A 194 4.51 7.10 -31.49
C TYR A 194 2.99 7.28 -31.62
N THR A 195 2.25 6.41 -30.96
CA THR A 195 0.80 6.53 -30.77
C THR A 195 0.53 6.87 -29.31
N TYR A 196 -0.15 7.99 -29.09
CA TYR A 196 -0.62 8.40 -27.78
C TYR A 196 -2.05 7.89 -27.55
N ARG A 197 -2.30 7.28 -26.39
CA ARG A 197 -3.62 6.76 -26.03
C ARG A 197 -4.01 7.10 -24.59
N GLU A 198 -5.21 7.65 -24.41
CA GLU A 198 -5.92 7.71 -23.13
C GLU A 198 -6.92 6.55 -23.12
N ASP A 199 -6.65 5.56 -22.29
CA ASP A 199 -7.49 4.37 -22.13
C ASP A 199 -8.22 4.47 -20.80
N THR A 200 -9.53 4.72 -20.87
CA THR A 200 -10.38 4.88 -19.70
C THR A 200 -10.70 3.55 -19.03
N THR A 201 -10.77 2.48 -19.81
CA THR A 201 -11.00 1.11 -19.33
C THR A 201 -9.82 0.62 -18.48
N GLU A 202 -8.60 0.84 -18.95
CA GLU A 202 -7.38 0.50 -18.21
C GLU A 202 -6.97 1.57 -17.19
N ASN A 203 -7.62 2.74 -17.23
CA ASN A 203 -7.27 3.90 -16.41
C ASN A 203 -5.80 4.32 -16.63
N ARG A 204 -5.35 4.38 -17.89
CA ARG A 204 -3.96 4.68 -18.27
C ARG A 204 -3.85 5.71 -19.39
N VAL A 205 -2.79 6.49 -19.30
CA VAL A 205 -2.24 7.29 -20.41
C VAL A 205 -1.01 6.56 -20.92
N MET A 206 -0.94 6.32 -22.23
CA MET A 206 0.07 5.48 -22.85
C MET A 206 0.75 6.18 -24.02
N PHE A 207 2.06 5.92 -24.15
CA PHE A 207 2.81 6.15 -25.38
C PHE A 207 3.28 4.79 -25.91
N ILE A 208 2.83 4.45 -27.10
CA ILE A 208 3.16 3.22 -27.82
C ILE A 208 4.14 3.61 -28.93
N PHE A 209 5.28 2.94 -29.00
CA PHE A 209 6.29 3.16 -30.02
C PHE A 209 6.44 1.90 -30.86
N THR A 210 6.72 2.04 -32.16
CA THR A 210 6.94 0.91 -33.08
C THR A 210 8.20 0.10 -32.71
N GLY A 211 9.19 0.76 -32.14
CA GLY A 211 10.42 0.16 -31.65
C GLY A 211 10.86 0.75 -30.31
N LYS A 212 12.06 0.38 -29.87
CA LYS A 212 12.65 0.96 -28.65
C LYS A 212 13.02 2.42 -28.93
N PRO A 213 12.40 3.40 -28.25
CA PRO A 213 12.77 4.80 -28.43
C PRO A 213 14.20 5.04 -27.93
N ASP A 214 14.82 6.11 -28.43
CA ASP A 214 16.18 6.50 -28.12
C ASP A 214 16.37 6.82 -26.62
N ALA A 215 17.61 7.07 -26.20
CA ALA A 215 17.91 7.30 -24.80
C ALA A 215 17.28 8.58 -24.23
N GLU A 216 17.19 9.65 -25.02
CA GLU A 216 16.67 10.95 -24.61
C GLU A 216 15.16 10.90 -24.45
N THR A 217 14.45 10.32 -25.41
CA THR A 217 12.99 10.09 -25.32
C THR A 217 12.63 9.27 -24.08
N ARG A 218 13.40 8.21 -23.78
CA ARG A 218 13.17 7.41 -22.56
C ARG A 218 13.43 8.19 -21.28
N GLN A 219 14.41 9.09 -21.27
CA GLN A 219 14.68 9.96 -20.11
C GLN A 219 13.56 10.99 -19.92
N LEU A 220 13.07 11.59 -21.02
CA LEU A 220 11.94 12.50 -21.02
C LEU A 220 10.69 11.83 -20.40
N LEU A 221 10.34 10.64 -20.89
CA LEU A 221 9.20 9.87 -20.37
C LEU A 221 9.34 9.58 -18.86
N LYS A 222 10.53 9.14 -18.42
CA LYS A 222 10.81 8.91 -16.99
C LYS A 222 10.70 10.19 -16.16
N ARG A 223 11.19 11.33 -16.66
CA ARG A 223 11.09 12.63 -15.98
C ARG A 223 9.64 13.03 -15.75
N HIS A 224 8.76 12.68 -16.69
CA HIS A 224 7.30 12.88 -16.58
C HIS A 224 6.57 11.71 -15.88
N ALA A 225 7.32 10.83 -15.20
CA ALA A 225 6.84 9.70 -14.43
C ALA A 225 6.10 8.60 -15.24
N PHE A 226 6.32 8.52 -16.55
CA PHE A 226 5.90 7.38 -17.34
C PHE A 226 6.81 6.19 -17.08
N LYS A 227 6.22 5.01 -16.92
CA LYS A 227 6.92 3.75 -16.63
C LYS A 227 6.71 2.78 -17.79
N TRP A 228 7.77 2.09 -18.18
CA TRP A 228 7.67 1.01 -19.16
C TRP A 228 6.80 -0.14 -18.61
N SER A 229 5.81 -0.56 -19.38
CA SER A 229 4.95 -1.71 -19.09
C SER A 229 5.18 -2.79 -20.15
N PRO A 230 5.98 -3.84 -19.86
CA PRO A 230 6.27 -4.91 -20.81
C PRO A 230 5.02 -5.60 -21.35
N SER A 231 4.01 -5.82 -20.50
CA SER A 231 2.76 -6.48 -20.90
C SER A 231 1.90 -5.67 -21.87
N ARG A 232 2.14 -4.35 -21.95
CA ARG A 232 1.43 -3.43 -22.86
C ARG A 232 2.29 -2.98 -24.02
N ASN A 233 3.58 -3.33 -23.99
CA ASN A 233 4.58 -2.79 -24.89
C ASN A 233 4.53 -1.24 -24.99
N ALA A 234 4.27 -0.55 -23.88
CA ALA A 234 4.00 0.88 -23.84
C ALA A 234 4.60 1.57 -22.61
N TRP A 235 4.85 2.87 -22.72
CA TRP A 235 5.15 3.75 -21.59
C TRP A 235 3.86 4.28 -20.99
N VAL A 236 3.59 3.94 -19.74
CA VAL A 236 2.29 4.16 -19.11
C VAL A 236 2.36 5.02 -17.86
N ARG A 237 1.30 5.77 -17.64
CA ARG A 237 1.00 6.49 -16.40
C ARG A 237 -0.49 6.36 -16.08
N GLN A 238 -0.88 6.54 -14.83
CA GLN A 238 -2.29 6.54 -14.45
C GLN A 238 -3.06 7.70 -15.11
N LEU A 239 -4.25 7.42 -15.62
CA LEU A 239 -5.15 8.42 -16.20
C LEU A 239 -5.67 9.34 -15.10
N THR A 240 -5.06 10.51 -15.02
CA THR A 240 -5.38 11.57 -14.07
C THR A 240 -5.16 12.89 -14.79
N ASN A 241 -5.73 14.00 -14.30
CA ASN A 241 -5.48 15.33 -14.88
C ASN A 241 -3.97 15.65 -14.95
N ALA A 242 -3.20 15.28 -13.92
CA ALA A 242 -1.75 15.42 -13.92
C ALA A 242 -1.05 14.49 -14.92
N GLY A 243 -1.59 13.30 -15.16
CA GLY A 243 -1.10 12.36 -16.17
C GLY A 243 -1.31 12.88 -17.59
N ILE A 244 -2.51 13.38 -17.87
CA ILE A 244 -2.87 14.01 -19.15
C ILE A 244 -2.01 15.25 -19.40
N PHE A 245 -1.86 16.12 -18.39
CA PHE A 245 -0.99 17.29 -18.50
C PHE A 245 0.47 16.89 -18.78
N ALA A 246 0.99 15.88 -18.08
CA ALA A 246 2.35 15.41 -18.32
C ALA A 246 2.51 14.81 -19.72
N ALA A 247 1.53 14.07 -20.22
CA ALA A 247 1.52 13.61 -21.59
C ALA A 247 1.53 14.75 -22.59
N LYS A 248 0.74 15.80 -22.37
CA LYS A 248 0.74 17.00 -23.21
C LYS A 248 2.15 17.62 -23.32
N GLN A 249 2.86 17.72 -22.20
CA GLN A 249 4.24 18.24 -22.18
C GLN A 249 5.21 17.32 -22.94
N VAL A 250 5.09 16.01 -22.78
CA VAL A 250 5.91 15.03 -23.50
C VAL A 250 5.64 15.14 -25.01
N ARG A 251 4.38 15.12 -25.43
CA ARG A 251 3.97 15.27 -26.83
C ARG A 251 4.54 16.54 -27.45
N ALA A 252 4.34 17.69 -26.80
CA ALA A 252 4.88 18.96 -27.28
C ALA A 252 6.40 18.94 -27.48
N THR A 253 7.14 18.20 -26.66
CA THR A 253 8.60 18.07 -26.80
C THR A 253 8.96 17.12 -27.95
N LEU A 254 8.29 15.96 -28.04
CA LEU A 254 8.53 14.97 -29.09
C LEU A 254 8.18 15.52 -30.48
N ASP A 255 7.05 16.21 -30.58
CA ASP A 255 6.55 16.79 -31.83
C ASP A 255 7.37 18.01 -32.28
N ALA A 256 8.09 18.68 -31.36
CA ALA A 256 8.99 19.78 -31.69
C ALA A 256 10.40 19.33 -32.10
N THR A 257 10.76 18.07 -31.80
CA THR A 257 12.08 17.48 -32.14
C THR A 257 12.01 16.67 -33.45
N ALA A 258 10.79 16.50 -33.98
CA ALA A 258 10.45 15.89 -35.26
C ALA A 258 10.73 16.83 -36.44
#